data_AF-A0A3E1ELB3-F1
#
_entry.id   AF-A0A3E1ELB3-F1
#
_cell.length_a   1.000
_cell.length_b   1.000
_cell.length_c   1.000
_cell.angle_alpha   90.00
_cell.angle_beta   90.00
_cell.angle_gamma   90.00
#
_symmetry.space_group_name_H-M   'P 1'
#
loop_
_entity.id
_entity.type
_entity.pdbx_description
1 polymer ?
#
loop_
_entity_poly.entity_id
_entity_poly.type
_entity_poly.pdbx_seq_one_letter_code
_entity_poly.pdbx_strand_id
1 'polypeptide(L)'
;MQPKKPPLFLDLDETLIHARETPESGPATLKNSRRIGAYEVCVRPEAHELLTLCRSGGREVFLFTNAFFGFAHEASRIFSLGFDDHSIFSFAMILNCRRNLSPTSALIDNLPPQAESTQEKMHALGIAPEQAWVIPAFEPPHFPSAKLFLLGLPLRLDRLDRLACSHPRR
;
A
#
# COMPACT_ATOMS: atom_id res chain seq x y z
N MET A 1 11.46 24.21 -12.00
CA MET A 1 11.15 23.14 -11.03
C MET A 1 10.57 21.98 -11.80
N GLN A 2 11.07 20.75 -11.63
CA GLN A 2 10.42 19.58 -12.23
C GLN A 2 9.04 19.37 -11.58
N PRO A 3 8.01 18.99 -12.33
CA PRO A 3 6.71 18.69 -11.76
C PRO A 3 6.85 17.52 -10.76
N LYS A 4 6.27 17.68 -9.56
CA LYS A 4 6.22 16.59 -8.58
C LYS A 4 5.43 15.43 -9.16
N LYS A 5 5.97 14.22 -9.07
CA LYS A 5 5.25 12.99 -9.45
C LYS A 5 4.02 12.84 -8.56
N PRO A 6 2.88 12.34 -9.09
CA PRO A 6 1.70 12.10 -8.27
C PRO A 6 1.98 11.12 -7.12
N PRO A 7 1.38 11.31 -5.94
CA PRO A 7 1.58 10.39 -4.81
C PRO A 7 1.16 8.95 -5.11
N LEU A 8 1.75 8.00 -4.38
CA LEU A 8 1.29 6.62 -4.32
C LEU A 8 0.82 6.24 -2.92
N PHE A 9 -0.31 5.58 -2.84
CA PHE A 9 -0.84 4.98 -1.63
C PHE A 9 -0.74 3.47 -1.76
N LEU A 10 -0.25 2.79 -0.72
CA LEU A 10 -0.15 1.34 -0.68
C LEU A 10 -0.93 0.81 0.52
N ASP A 11 -1.68 -0.25 0.31
CA ASP A 11 -2.23 -1.01 1.42
C ASP A 11 -1.13 -1.79 2.19
N LEU A 12 -1.45 -2.20 3.40
CA LEU A 12 -0.56 -2.96 4.28
C LEU A 12 -0.82 -4.46 4.19
N ASP A 13 -2.01 -4.89 4.59
CA ASP A 13 -2.36 -6.29 4.79
C ASP A 13 -2.45 -7.00 3.45
N GLU A 14 -1.81 -8.16 3.34
CA GLU A 14 -1.66 -8.98 2.12
C GLU A 14 -1.02 -8.23 0.92
N THR A 15 -0.71 -6.96 1.06
CA THR A 15 0.01 -6.15 0.07
C THR A 15 1.50 -6.13 0.40
N LEU A 16 1.87 -5.67 1.61
CA LEU A 16 3.25 -5.60 2.08
C LEU A 16 3.57 -6.64 3.16
N ILE A 17 2.58 -7.05 3.95
CA ILE A 17 2.74 -8.02 5.04
C ILE A 17 1.63 -9.06 4.98
N HIS A 18 1.80 -10.16 5.73
CA HIS A 18 0.72 -11.07 6.08
C HIS A 18 0.67 -11.12 7.60
N ALA A 19 -0.52 -10.94 8.17
CA ALA A 19 -0.75 -10.98 9.60
C ALA A 19 -1.84 -12.00 9.91
N ARG A 20 -1.64 -12.78 10.97
CA ARG A 20 -2.65 -13.69 11.49
C ARG A 20 -2.59 -13.73 13.00
N GLU A 21 -3.73 -13.99 13.63
CA GLU A 21 -3.78 -14.13 15.07
C GLU A 21 -2.94 -15.34 15.51
N THR A 22 -2.15 -15.13 16.55
CA THR A 22 -1.34 -16.19 17.15
C THR A 22 -2.20 -16.91 18.18
N PRO A 23 -2.25 -18.25 18.20
CA PRO A 23 -2.76 -18.96 19.36
C PRO A 23 -1.90 -18.58 20.58
N GLU A 24 -2.54 -18.27 21.71
CA GLU A 24 -1.96 -17.66 22.92
C GLU A 24 -0.68 -18.35 23.46
N SER A 25 -0.38 -19.58 23.02
CA SER A 25 0.73 -20.39 23.51
C SER A 25 1.41 -21.24 22.42
N GLY A 26 1.44 -20.77 21.17
CA GLY A 26 2.01 -21.51 20.04
C GLY A 26 3.38 -21.01 19.56
N PRO A 27 4.26 -21.89 19.03
CA PRO A 27 5.43 -21.46 18.28
C PRO A 27 5.03 -20.69 17.02
N ALA A 28 5.91 -19.81 16.55
CA ALA A 28 5.77 -19.18 15.24
C ALA A 28 5.62 -20.27 14.17
N THR A 29 4.62 -20.09 13.32
CA THR A 29 4.21 -21.09 12.33
C THR A 29 4.38 -20.52 10.91
N LEU A 30 4.59 -19.20 10.79
CA LEU A 30 5.05 -18.53 9.58
C LEU A 30 6.56 -18.38 9.61
N LYS A 31 7.23 -18.72 8.51
CA LYS A 31 8.68 -18.55 8.38
C LYS A 31 9.03 -17.06 8.42
N ASN A 32 10.09 -16.71 9.14
CA ASN A 32 10.61 -15.34 9.27
C ASN A 32 9.60 -14.33 9.84
N SER A 33 8.63 -14.79 10.62
CA SER A 33 7.66 -13.91 11.26
C SER A 33 8.22 -13.18 12.48
N ARG A 34 7.51 -12.14 12.87
CA ARG A 34 7.69 -11.35 14.09
C ARG A 34 6.33 -11.22 14.78
N ARG A 35 6.34 -11.11 16.11
CA ARG A 35 5.11 -10.86 16.88
C ARG A 35 4.84 -9.36 16.96
N ILE A 36 3.60 -8.96 16.67
CA ILE A 36 3.09 -7.60 16.82
C ILE A 36 1.75 -7.69 17.55
N GLY A 37 1.74 -7.38 18.85
CA GLY A 37 0.56 -7.61 19.70
C GLY A 37 0.15 -9.09 19.69
N ALA A 38 -1.12 -9.35 19.36
CA ALA A 38 -1.67 -10.71 19.24
C ALA A 38 -1.34 -11.40 17.90
N TYR A 39 -0.68 -10.72 16.97
CA TYR A 39 -0.48 -11.21 15.61
C TYR A 39 0.92 -11.75 15.40
N GLU A 40 0.99 -12.85 14.64
CA GLU A 40 2.18 -13.29 13.95
C GLU A 40 2.19 -12.66 12.57
N VAL A 41 3.23 -11.87 12.28
CA VAL A 41 3.32 -11.07 11.06
C VAL A 41 4.58 -11.44 10.29
N CYS A 42 4.49 -11.64 8.98
CA CYS A 42 5.65 -11.73 8.09
C CYS A 42 5.55 -10.69 6.98
N VAL A 43 6.71 -10.24 6.50
CA VAL A 43 6.80 -9.27 5.40
C VAL A 43 6.89 -9.99 4.07
N ARG A 44 6.24 -9.44 3.03
CA ARG A 44 6.42 -9.89 1.64
C ARG A 44 7.92 -9.81 1.31
N PRO A 45 8.56 -10.88 0.81
CA PRO A 45 10.00 -10.88 0.53
C PRO A 45 10.48 -9.71 -0.35
N GLU A 46 9.60 -9.22 -1.23
CA GLU A 46 9.86 -8.16 -2.20
C GLU A 46 9.39 -6.77 -1.74
N ALA A 47 8.87 -6.62 -0.51
CA ALA A 47 8.28 -5.36 -0.04
C ALA A 47 9.27 -4.18 -0.13
N HIS A 48 10.54 -4.41 0.25
CA HIS A 48 11.56 -3.35 0.19
C HIS A 48 11.90 -2.93 -1.24
N GLU A 49 11.96 -3.89 -2.17
CA GLU A 49 12.20 -3.62 -3.59
C GLU A 49 11.01 -2.86 -4.20
N LEU A 50 9.78 -3.29 -3.88
CA LEU A 50 8.54 -2.60 -4.25
C LEU A 50 8.54 -1.14 -3.79
N LEU A 51 8.81 -0.91 -2.51
CA LEU A 51 8.83 0.43 -1.93
C LEU A 51 9.95 1.30 -2.50
N THR A 52 11.12 0.72 -2.80
CA THR A 52 12.22 1.44 -3.46
C THR A 52 11.82 1.89 -4.86
N LEU A 53 11.16 1.03 -5.64
CA LEU A 53 10.64 1.39 -6.96
C LEU A 53 9.54 2.45 -6.88
N CYS A 54 8.59 2.32 -5.94
CA CYS A 54 7.52 3.29 -5.74
C CYS A 54 8.07 4.69 -5.39
N ARG A 55 9.14 4.76 -4.58
CA ARG A 55 9.79 6.01 -4.17
C ARG A 55 10.75 6.58 -5.23
N SER A 56 11.03 5.83 -6.29
CA SER A 56 12.00 6.22 -7.31
C SER A 56 11.64 7.55 -7.99
N GLY A 57 12.65 8.38 -8.23
CA GLY A 57 12.46 9.71 -8.80
C GLY A 57 11.75 10.70 -7.87
N GLY A 58 11.84 10.50 -6.55
CA GLY A 58 11.35 11.46 -5.55
C GLY A 58 9.83 11.48 -5.38
N ARG A 59 9.14 10.39 -5.74
CA ARG A 59 7.68 10.26 -5.59
C ARG A 59 7.34 10.06 -4.11
N GLU A 60 6.32 10.78 -3.63
CA GLU A 60 5.79 10.60 -2.27
C GLU A 60 4.99 9.29 -2.20
N VAL A 61 5.23 8.50 -1.15
CA VAL A 61 4.66 7.17 -0.96
C VAL A 61 4.10 7.04 0.45
N PHE A 62 2.83 6.68 0.54
CA PHE A 62 2.05 6.64 1.77
C PHE A 62 1.50 5.23 2.03
N LEU A 63 1.39 4.87 3.31
CA LEU A 63 0.66 3.69 3.74
C LEU A 63 -0.81 4.06 3.95
N PHE A 64 -1.73 3.28 3.38
CA PHE A 64 -3.16 3.55 3.34
C PHE A 64 -3.92 2.27 3.64
N THR A 65 -4.17 2.03 4.92
CA THR A 65 -4.50 0.70 5.45
C THR A 65 -5.76 0.69 6.30
N ASN A 66 -6.46 -0.44 6.28
CA ASN A 66 -7.58 -0.69 7.18
C ASN A 66 -7.14 -1.11 8.60
N ALA A 67 -5.85 -1.37 8.81
CA ALA A 67 -5.33 -1.61 10.13
C ALA A 67 -5.39 -0.33 10.99
N PHE A 68 -5.47 -0.52 12.32
CA PHE A 68 -5.31 0.59 13.26
C PHE A 68 -3.90 1.17 13.19
N PHE A 69 -3.78 2.48 13.42
CA PHE A 69 -2.51 3.20 13.31
C PHE A 69 -1.36 2.55 14.10
N GLY A 70 -1.61 2.16 15.35
CA GLY A 70 -0.57 1.56 16.20
C GLY A 70 0.00 0.26 15.62
N PHE A 71 -0.85 -0.57 15.00
CA PHE A 71 -0.40 -1.79 14.33
C PHE A 71 0.41 -1.47 13.07
N ALA A 72 -0.10 -0.58 12.21
CA ALA A 72 0.55 -0.20 10.97
C ALA A 72 1.92 0.47 11.20
N HIS A 73 2.00 1.36 12.19
CA HIS A 73 3.24 2.01 12.61
C HIS A 73 4.26 0.99 13.12
N GLU A 74 3.83 0.08 14.00
CA GLU A 74 4.73 -0.93 14.57
C GLU A 74 5.21 -1.94 13.51
N ALA A 75 4.35 -2.34 12.58
CA ALA A 75 4.72 -3.16 11.43
C ALA A 75 5.73 -2.45 10.52
N SER A 76 5.50 -1.17 10.20
CA SER A 76 6.45 -0.36 9.43
C SER A 76 7.82 -0.31 10.10
N ARG A 77 7.85 -0.10 11.42
CA ARG A 77 9.08 -0.01 12.22
C ARG A 77 9.84 -1.35 12.26
N ILE A 78 9.16 -2.43 12.64
CA ILE A 78 9.77 -3.77 12.79
C ILE A 78 10.34 -4.27 11.48
N PHE A 79 9.62 -4.09 10.38
CA PHE A 79 10.04 -4.55 9.05
C PHE A 79 10.77 -3.47 8.26
N SER A 80 11.12 -2.33 8.84
CA SER A 80 11.87 -1.26 8.17
C SER A 80 11.24 -0.83 6.81
N LEU A 81 9.92 -0.71 6.76
CA LEU A 81 9.18 -0.31 5.54
C LEU A 81 9.38 1.18 5.21
N GLY A 82 9.83 1.98 6.18
CA GLY A 82 10.19 3.39 5.99
C GLY A 82 8.99 4.31 5.88
N PHE A 83 7.88 3.98 6.54
CA PHE A 83 6.76 4.89 6.77
C PHE A 83 6.88 5.49 8.18
N ASP A 84 6.93 6.82 8.26
CA ASP A 84 6.79 7.60 9.49
C ASP A 84 5.32 7.91 9.80
N ASP A 85 5.06 8.52 10.96
CA ASP A 85 3.72 8.89 11.44
C ASP A 85 2.93 9.73 10.44
N HIS A 86 3.59 10.61 9.69
CA HIS A 86 2.95 11.50 8.72
C HIS A 86 2.62 10.80 7.41
N SER A 87 3.22 9.63 7.16
CA SER A 87 3.04 8.85 5.96
C SER A 87 2.07 7.67 6.12
N ILE A 88 1.43 7.51 7.28
CA ILE A 88 0.47 6.44 7.58
C ILE A 88 -0.94 7.00 7.75
N PHE A 89 -1.86 6.50 6.93
CA PHE A 89 -3.29 6.74 7.05
C PHE A 89 -3.98 5.42 7.43
N SER A 90 -4.40 5.33 8.68
CA SER A 90 -5.15 4.19 9.21
C SER A 90 -6.65 4.28 8.90
N PHE A 91 -7.40 3.19 9.06
CA PHE A 91 -8.84 3.15 8.77
C PHE A 91 -9.63 4.28 9.43
N ALA A 92 -9.40 4.49 10.74
CA ALA A 92 -10.06 5.55 11.48
C ALA A 92 -9.72 6.94 10.92
N MET A 93 -8.49 7.14 10.45
CA MET A 93 -8.12 8.38 9.77
C MET A 93 -8.81 8.48 8.42
N ILE A 94 -8.88 7.40 7.63
CA ILE A 94 -9.54 7.35 6.33
C ILE A 94 -11.02 7.73 6.44
N LEU A 95 -11.74 7.17 7.42
CA LEU A 95 -13.15 7.46 7.64
C LEU A 95 -13.40 8.91 8.13
N ASN A 96 -12.49 9.46 8.93
CA ASN A 96 -12.61 10.81 9.47
C ASN A 96 -12.08 11.91 8.53
N CYS A 97 -11.19 11.54 7.61
CA CYS A 97 -10.65 12.43 6.60
C CYS A 97 -11.73 12.72 5.54
N ARG A 98 -11.89 14.00 5.20
CA ARG A 98 -12.80 14.42 4.13
C ARG A 98 -12.41 13.75 2.80
N ARG A 99 -13.40 13.53 1.94
CA ARG A 99 -13.23 12.97 0.58
C ARG A 99 -12.26 13.82 -0.26
N ASN A 100 -11.67 13.20 -1.28
CA ASN A 100 -10.75 13.84 -2.24
C ASN A 100 -9.40 14.25 -1.65
N LEU A 101 -8.80 13.38 -0.83
CA LEU A 101 -7.48 13.65 -0.22
C LEU A 101 -6.37 13.85 -1.26
N SER A 102 -6.41 13.10 -2.35
CA SER A 102 -5.39 13.14 -3.40
C SER A 102 -5.93 12.62 -4.74
N PRO A 103 -6.75 13.40 -5.48
CA PRO A 103 -7.41 12.91 -6.69
C PRO A 103 -6.47 12.49 -7.84
N THR A 104 -5.23 12.97 -7.81
CA THR A 104 -4.22 12.66 -8.83
C THR A 104 -3.34 11.45 -8.50
N SER A 105 -3.49 10.86 -7.31
CA SER A 105 -2.65 9.72 -6.91
C SER A 105 -3.11 8.39 -7.52
N ALA A 106 -2.38 7.33 -7.19
CA ALA A 106 -2.79 5.95 -7.41
C ALA A 106 -2.74 5.14 -6.11
N LEU A 107 -3.52 4.06 -6.07
CA LEU A 107 -3.60 3.10 -4.98
C LEU A 107 -3.02 1.76 -5.44
N ILE A 108 -2.21 1.11 -4.61
CA ILE A 108 -1.78 -0.28 -4.79
C ILE A 108 -2.36 -1.09 -3.64
N ASP A 109 -3.14 -2.11 -3.97
CA ASP A 109 -3.86 -2.94 -3.02
C ASP A 109 -3.82 -4.41 -3.51
N ASN A 110 -4.04 -5.39 -2.63
CA ASN A 110 -4.21 -6.78 -3.04
C ASN A 110 -5.64 -7.07 -3.49
N LEU A 111 -6.60 -6.25 -3.04
CA LEU A 111 -8.01 -6.40 -3.37
C LEU A 111 -8.37 -5.66 -4.66
N PRO A 112 -9.34 -6.18 -5.42
CA PRO A 112 -9.79 -5.55 -6.65
C PRO A 112 -10.55 -4.24 -6.38
N PRO A 113 -10.65 -3.30 -7.35
CA PRO A 113 -11.36 -2.03 -7.18
C PRO A 113 -12.84 -2.16 -6.79
N GLN A 114 -13.45 -3.33 -7.02
CA GLN A 114 -14.84 -3.61 -6.65
C GLN A 114 -15.01 -4.07 -5.19
N ALA A 115 -13.92 -4.41 -4.50
CA ALA A 115 -13.98 -4.78 -3.09
C ALA A 115 -14.34 -3.56 -2.25
N GLU A 116 -15.22 -3.75 -1.26
CA GLU A 116 -15.74 -2.68 -0.40
C GLU A 116 -14.61 -1.83 0.22
N SER A 117 -13.63 -2.50 0.85
CA SER A 117 -12.42 -1.86 1.40
C SER A 117 -11.69 -0.97 0.37
N THR A 118 -11.46 -1.49 -0.84
CA THR A 118 -10.78 -0.73 -1.89
C THR A 118 -11.63 0.45 -2.36
N GLN A 119 -12.96 0.30 -2.43
CA GLN A 119 -13.88 1.38 -2.77
C GLN A 119 -13.86 2.50 -1.73
N GLU A 120 -13.85 2.17 -0.44
CA GLU A 120 -13.73 3.15 0.64
C GLU A 120 -12.44 3.95 0.51
N LYS A 121 -11.32 3.27 0.25
CA LYS A 121 -10.02 3.91 0.03
C LYS A 121 -10.02 4.81 -1.22
N MET A 122 -10.51 4.31 -2.35
CA MET A 122 -10.58 5.10 -3.59
C MET A 122 -11.44 6.34 -3.43
N HIS A 123 -12.58 6.21 -2.75
CA HIS A 123 -13.49 7.31 -2.48
C HIS A 123 -12.87 8.34 -1.51
N ALA A 124 -12.12 7.91 -0.50
CA ALA A 124 -11.36 8.80 0.38
C ALA A 124 -10.30 9.60 -0.40
N LEU A 125 -9.56 8.92 -1.29
CA LEU A 125 -8.55 9.56 -2.14
C LEU A 125 -9.16 10.44 -3.23
N GLY A 126 -10.39 10.14 -3.67
CA GLY A 126 -11.03 10.80 -4.81
C GLY A 126 -10.48 10.32 -6.16
N ILE A 127 -10.10 9.05 -6.25
CA ILE A 127 -9.50 8.44 -7.45
C ILE A 127 -10.49 7.50 -8.15
N ALA A 128 -10.31 7.32 -9.46
CA ALA A 128 -11.10 6.39 -10.26
C ALA A 128 -10.53 4.95 -10.21
N PRO A 129 -11.31 3.91 -10.54
CA PRO A 129 -10.86 2.52 -10.54
C PRO A 129 -9.58 2.26 -11.35
N GLU A 130 -9.35 3.00 -12.44
CA GLU A 130 -8.17 2.87 -13.29
C GLU A 130 -6.87 3.31 -12.60
N GLN A 131 -7.00 4.08 -11.51
CA GLN A 131 -5.90 4.52 -10.64
C GLN A 131 -5.65 3.54 -9.48
N ALA A 132 -6.44 2.47 -9.35
CA ALA A 132 -6.23 1.41 -8.37
C ALA A 132 -5.60 0.19 -9.04
N TRP A 133 -4.46 -0.24 -8.52
CA TRP A 133 -3.67 -1.33 -9.06
C TRP A 133 -3.65 -2.51 -8.10
N VAL A 134 -3.97 -3.67 -8.64
CA VAL A 134 -4.09 -4.90 -7.88
C VAL A 134 -2.80 -5.69 -7.98
N ILE A 135 -2.21 -6.07 -6.85
CA ILE A 135 -1.14 -7.06 -6.79
C ILE A 135 -1.65 -8.39 -6.18
N PRO A 136 -1.02 -9.54 -6.42
CA PRO A 136 -1.49 -10.81 -5.88
C PRO A 136 -1.38 -10.79 -4.35
N ALA A 137 -2.42 -11.19 -3.64
CA ALA A 137 -2.43 -11.26 -2.18
C ALA A 137 -1.25 -12.07 -1.64
N PHE A 138 -0.53 -11.51 -0.67
CA PHE A 138 0.53 -12.18 0.07
C PHE A 138 -0.10 -12.94 1.22
N GLU A 139 -0.62 -14.12 0.92
CA GLU A 139 -1.30 -14.98 1.89
C GLU A 139 -0.90 -16.47 1.71
N PRO A 140 -1.06 -17.32 2.74
CA PRO A 140 -0.88 -18.78 2.61
C PRO A 140 -1.90 -19.44 1.66
N PRO A 141 -1.60 -20.62 1.07
CA PRO A 141 -0.38 -21.43 1.24
C PRO A 141 0.75 -21.03 0.27
N HIS A 142 0.45 -20.20 -0.71
CA HIS A 142 1.39 -19.76 -1.73
C HIS A 142 1.58 -18.28 -1.54
N PHE A 143 2.78 -17.86 -1.16
CA PHE A 143 3.13 -16.44 -1.11
C PHE A 143 3.54 -15.99 -2.52
N PRO A 144 2.61 -15.48 -3.36
CA PRO A 144 2.95 -15.13 -4.74
C PRO A 144 3.96 -13.99 -4.77
N SER A 145 4.87 -14.08 -5.74
CA SER A 145 5.77 -12.99 -6.09
C SER A 145 4.98 -11.85 -6.76
N ALA A 146 5.28 -10.62 -6.38
CA ALA A 146 4.85 -9.40 -7.06
C ALA A 146 5.90 -8.93 -8.10
N LYS A 147 6.94 -9.71 -8.42
CA LYS A 147 8.02 -9.31 -9.37
C LYS A 147 7.51 -8.85 -10.73
N LEU A 148 6.47 -9.50 -11.27
CA LEU A 148 5.88 -9.07 -12.55
C LEU A 148 5.24 -7.68 -12.45
N PHE A 149 4.74 -7.30 -11.27
CA PHE A 149 4.27 -5.95 -10.99
C PHE A 149 5.44 -4.98 -10.80
N LEU A 150 6.53 -5.38 -10.13
CA LEU A 150 7.75 -4.56 -10.02
C LEU A 150 8.29 -4.12 -11.39
N LEU A 151 8.23 -4.99 -12.39
CA LEU A 151 8.69 -4.68 -13.75
C LEU A 151 7.69 -3.81 -14.55
N GLY A 152 6.39 -3.92 -14.26
CA GLY A 152 5.34 -3.13 -14.90
C GLY A 152 5.08 -1.76 -14.26
N LEU A 153 5.42 -1.59 -12.99
CA LEU A 153 5.21 -0.36 -12.21
C LEU A 153 5.96 0.85 -12.80
N PRO A 154 7.26 0.79 -13.16
CA PRO A 154 7.98 1.93 -13.73
C PRO A 154 7.37 2.40 -15.05
N LEU A 155 7.06 1.45 -15.95
CA LEU A 155 6.53 1.74 -17.29
C LEU A 155 5.10 2.30 -17.27
N ARG A 156 4.31 1.99 -16.24
CA ARG A 156 2.91 2.44 -16.09
C ARG A 156 2.77 3.69 -15.22
N LEU A 157 3.63 3.89 -14.21
CA LEU A 157 3.69 5.12 -13.44
C LEU A 157 4.00 6.34 -14.33
N ASP A 158 4.90 6.17 -15.31
CA ASP A 158 5.19 7.19 -16.31
C ASP A 158 3.99 7.53 -17.22
N ARG A 159 2.94 6.69 -17.27
CA ARG A 159 1.69 7.01 -18.01
C ARG A 159 0.73 7.85 -17.17
N LEU A 160 0.67 7.65 -15.85
CA LEU A 160 -0.09 8.54 -14.95
C LEU A 160 0.48 9.96 -14.98
N ASP A 161 1.82 10.10 -15.04
CA ASP A 161 2.49 11.40 -15.18
C ASP A 161 2.05 12.13 -16.46
N ARG A 162 1.74 11.39 -17.54
CA ARG A 162 1.22 11.95 -18.80
C ARG A 162 -0.27 12.31 -18.74
N LEU A 163 -1.08 11.53 -18.04
CA LEU A 163 -2.52 11.81 -17.84
C LEU A 163 -2.73 13.04 -16.94
N ALA A 164 -1.85 13.27 -15.97
CA ALA A 164 -1.85 14.47 -15.14
C ALA A 164 -1.45 15.75 -15.91
N CYS A 165 -0.82 15.62 -17.08
CA CYS A 165 -0.40 16.74 -17.93
C CYS A 165 -1.37 17.03 -19.10
N SER A 166 -2.38 16.19 -19.33
CA SER A 166 -3.40 16.42 -20.35
C SER A 166 -4.60 17.17 -19.78
N HIS A 167 -4.44 18.47 -19.54
CA HIS A 167 -5.56 19.40 -19.66
C HIS A 167 -5.43 20.08 -21.03
N PRO A 168 -6.38 19.92 -21.97
CA PRO A 168 -6.46 20.85 -23.06
C PRO A 168 -6.91 22.18 -22.45
N ARG A 169 -6.03 23.18 -22.51
CA ARG A 169 -6.48 24.57 -22.40
C ARG A 169 -7.36 24.86 -23.61
N ARG A 170 -8.58 25.30 -23.30
CA ARG A 170 -9.59 25.94 -24.15
C ARG A 170 -10.53 25.01 -24.90
#